data_AF-A0A382LVM9-F1
#
_entry.id   AF-A0A382LVM9-F1
#
_cell.length_a   1.000
_cell.length_b   1.000
_cell.length_c   1.000
_cell.angle_alpha   90.00
_cell.angle_beta   90.00
_cell.angle_gamma   90.00
#
_symmetry.space_group_name_H-M   'P 1'
#
loop_
_entity.id
_entity.type
_entity.pdbx_description
1 polymer ?
#
loop_
_entity_poly.entity_id
_entity_poly.type
_entity_poly.pdbx_seq_one_letter_code
_entity_poly.pdbx_strand_id
1 'polypeptide(L)'
;MKIIGPLKLLITILVIAFILVNCSSSKNSDDKKSSEIKIIATGASLAGANGMSFGPDGNLYVASVLGSSITVLNPESGKIIKVYGETDGVIGPDDVDFASDGSWYWTSIMTGEV
;
A
#
# COMPACT_ATOMS: atom_id res chain seq x y z
N MET A 1 10.24 30.65 -72.74
CA MET A 1 9.73 29.37 -72.20
C MET A 1 10.93 28.58 -71.66
N LYS A 2 11.21 28.60 -70.35
CA LYS A 2 12.40 27.91 -69.78
C LYS A 2 12.02 26.45 -69.45
N ILE A 3 12.55 25.52 -70.25
CA ILE A 3 12.35 24.07 -70.08
C ILE A 3 13.12 23.65 -68.82
N ILE A 4 12.41 23.10 -67.83
CA ILE A 4 12.99 22.60 -66.59
C ILE A 4 13.72 21.29 -66.92
N GLY A 5 15.03 21.22 -66.64
CA GLY A 5 15.84 20.03 -66.92
C GLY A 5 15.47 18.81 -66.04
N PRO A 6 15.79 17.59 -66.50
CA PRO A 6 15.33 16.33 -65.88
C PRO A 6 15.75 16.19 -64.41
N LEU A 7 16.90 16.77 -64.02
CA LEU A 7 17.38 16.76 -62.64
C LEU A 7 16.51 17.60 -61.69
N LYS A 8 16.00 18.76 -62.16
CA LYS A 8 15.10 19.60 -61.35
C LYS A 8 13.73 18.94 -61.18
N LEU A 9 13.22 18.27 -62.21
CA LEU A 9 11.98 17.52 -62.14
C LEU A 9 12.07 16.36 -61.13
N LEU A 10 13.19 15.63 -61.14
CA LEU A 10 13.44 14.54 -60.20
C LEU A 10 13.52 15.01 -58.74
N ILE A 11 14.19 16.14 -58.50
CA ILE A 11 14.27 16.75 -57.16
C ILE A 11 12.89 17.19 -56.67
N THR A 12 12.07 17.78 -57.54
CA THR A 12 10.70 18.19 -57.17
C THR A 12 9.83 16.98 -56.81
N ILE A 13 9.93 15.88 -57.55
CA ILE A 13 9.17 14.64 -57.26
C ILE A 13 9.61 14.04 -55.92
N LEU A 14 10.92 14.01 -55.63
CA LEU A 14 11.46 13.51 -54.37
C LEU A 14 10.98 14.33 -53.16
N VAL A 15 10.95 15.67 -53.29
CA VAL A 15 10.46 16.56 -52.22
C VAL A 15 8.97 16.35 -51.96
N ILE A 16 8.16 16.20 -53.00
CA ILE A 16 6.71 15.95 -52.87
C ILE A 16 6.45 14.58 -52.22
N ALA A 17 7.19 13.54 -52.63
CA ALA A 17 7.10 12.22 -52.01
C ALA A 17 7.48 12.26 -50.52
N PHE A 18 8.50 13.04 -50.17
CA PHE A 18 8.92 13.22 -48.77
C PHE A 18 7.86 13.93 -47.91
N ILE A 19 7.17 14.93 -48.49
CA ILE A 19 6.07 15.65 -47.80
C ILE A 19 4.87 14.71 -47.58
N LEU A 20 4.55 13.86 -48.56
CA LEU A 20 3.42 12.93 -48.46
C LEU A 20 3.67 11.78 -47.47
N VAL A 21 4.92 11.32 -47.32
CA VAL A 21 5.28 10.26 -46.34
C VAL A 21 5.18 10.76 -44.89
N ASN A 22 5.32 12.06 -44.65
CA ASN A 22 5.31 12.63 -43.29
C ASN A 22 3.92 13.03 -42.78
N CYS A 23 2.84 12.75 -43.51
CA CYS A 23 1.48 12.97 -43.02
C CYS A 23 1.04 11.77 -42.15
N SER A 24 1.64 11.68 -40.97
CA SER A 24 1.20 10.76 -39.92
C SER A 24 -0.06 11.33 -39.25
N SER A 25 -1.20 10.66 -39.44
CA SER A 25 -2.47 10.98 -38.79
C SER A 25 -2.30 11.19 -37.28
N SER A 26 -2.73 12.35 -36.79
CA SER A 26 -2.96 12.62 -35.37
C SER A 26 -3.91 11.56 -34.81
N LYS A 27 -3.39 10.61 -34.04
CA LYS A 27 -4.22 9.74 -33.21
C LYS A 27 -4.80 10.61 -32.09
N ASN A 28 -6.08 10.90 -32.16
CA ASN A 28 -6.85 11.41 -31.03
C ASN A 28 -6.88 10.28 -30.00
N SER A 29 -5.95 10.28 -29.04
CA SER A 29 -6.08 9.48 -27.83
C SER A 29 -6.84 10.32 -26.81
N ASP A 30 -8.16 10.12 -26.78
CA ASP A 30 -8.91 10.34 -25.54
C ASP A 30 -8.39 9.31 -24.52
N ASP A 31 -7.22 9.58 -23.95
CA ASP A 31 -6.61 8.81 -22.88
C ASP A 31 -7.44 9.06 -21.62
N LYS A 32 -8.57 8.35 -21.53
CA LYS A 32 -9.30 8.19 -20.28
C LYS A 32 -8.40 7.40 -19.34
N LYS A 33 -7.53 8.11 -18.63
CA LYS A 33 -6.61 7.57 -17.63
C LYS A 33 -7.44 6.87 -16.56
N SER A 34 -7.57 5.56 -16.69
CA SER A 34 -8.22 4.72 -15.70
C SER A 34 -7.36 4.76 -14.44
N SER A 35 -7.93 5.25 -13.34
CA SER A 35 -7.29 5.20 -12.03
C SER A 35 -7.10 3.73 -11.63
N GLU A 36 -5.85 3.32 -11.44
CA GLU A 36 -5.52 1.99 -10.95
C GLU A 36 -5.84 1.91 -9.45
N ILE A 37 -6.68 0.96 -9.06
CA ILE A 37 -6.95 0.69 -7.65
C ILE A 37 -5.74 -0.06 -7.10
N LYS A 38 -4.97 0.60 -6.24
CA LYS A 38 -3.88 -0.02 -5.49
C LYS A 38 -4.34 -0.37 -4.09
N ILE A 39 -4.36 -1.67 -3.78
CA ILE A 39 -4.43 -2.13 -2.39
C ILE A 39 -3.10 -1.76 -1.72
N ILE A 40 -3.15 -0.92 -0.69
CA ILE A 40 -1.97 -0.49 0.07
C ILE A 40 -1.74 -1.32 1.34
N ALA A 41 -2.76 -2.02 1.82
CA ALA A 41 -2.70 -2.97 2.94
C ALA A 41 -3.89 -3.92 2.93
N THR A 42 -3.75 -5.08 3.58
CA THR A 42 -4.84 -6.00 3.91
C THR A 42 -4.91 -6.15 5.42
N GLY A 43 -6.11 -6.32 5.98
CA GLY A 43 -6.29 -6.52 7.42
C GLY A 43 -5.65 -7.82 7.93
N ALA A 44 -5.39 -7.88 9.24
CA ALA A 44 -4.92 -9.08 9.93
C ALA A 44 -6.09 -9.83 10.59
N SER A 45 -5.92 -11.13 10.84
CA SER A 45 -6.91 -11.96 11.52
C SER A 45 -6.91 -11.71 13.04
N LEU A 46 -7.42 -10.55 13.46
CA LEU A 46 -7.49 -10.13 14.86
C LEU A 46 -8.96 -10.00 15.28
N ALA A 47 -9.44 -10.94 16.09
CA ALA A 47 -10.84 -11.02 16.46
C ALA A 47 -11.19 -9.95 17.51
N GLY A 48 -11.85 -8.87 17.07
CA GLY A 48 -12.25 -7.78 17.96
C GLY A 48 -11.06 -6.97 18.48
N ALA A 49 -10.09 -6.67 17.61
CA ALA A 49 -9.01 -5.72 17.92
C ALA A 49 -9.58 -4.37 18.38
N ASN A 50 -9.08 -3.85 19.50
CA ASN A 50 -9.52 -2.58 20.08
C ASN A 50 -8.34 -1.63 20.31
N GLY A 51 -7.55 -1.86 21.36
CA GLY A 51 -6.38 -1.05 21.69
C GLY A 51 -5.07 -1.60 21.11
N MET A 52 -4.09 -0.72 20.94
CA MET A 52 -2.76 -1.08 20.46
C MET A 52 -1.71 -0.05 20.88
N SER A 53 -0.49 -0.51 21.12
CA SER A 53 0.65 0.35 21.41
C SER A 53 1.95 -0.25 20.89
N PHE A 54 2.92 0.61 20.57
CA PHE A 54 4.27 0.19 20.22
C PHE A 54 5.08 0.01 21.49
N GLY A 55 5.64 -1.18 21.67
CA GLY A 55 6.51 -1.48 22.80
C GLY A 55 7.88 -0.80 22.67
N PRO A 56 8.66 -0.72 23.77
CA PRO A 56 10.04 -0.23 23.75
C PRO A 56 10.98 -1.13 22.93
N ASP A 57 10.55 -2.35 22.61
CA ASP A 57 11.23 -3.28 21.70
C ASP A 57 10.95 -3.01 20.21
N GLY A 58 10.10 -2.01 19.91
CA GLY A 58 9.72 -1.63 18.55
C GLY A 58 8.65 -2.52 17.92
N ASN A 59 8.08 -3.48 18.65
CA ASN A 59 7.00 -4.32 18.14
C ASN A 59 5.63 -3.68 18.40
N LEU A 60 4.64 -4.02 17.57
CA LEU A 60 3.27 -3.57 17.74
C LEU A 60 2.47 -4.60 18.57
N TYR A 61 1.91 -4.17 19.69
CA TYR A 61 1.07 -4.99 20.55
C TYR A 61 -0.38 -4.60 20.30
N VAL A 62 -1.24 -5.58 20.00
CA VAL A 62 -2.66 -5.35 19.69
C VAL A 62 -3.54 -6.18 20.63
N ALA A 63 -4.36 -5.51 21.42
CA ALA A 63 -5.36 -6.11 22.28
C ALA A 63 -6.61 -6.48 21.47
N SER A 64 -7.03 -7.74 21.55
CA SER A 64 -8.20 -8.29 20.87
C SER A 64 -9.19 -8.81 21.89
N VAL A 65 -10.25 -8.04 22.12
CA VAL A 65 -11.27 -8.30 23.14
C VAL A 65 -11.95 -9.65 22.89
N LEU A 66 -12.52 -9.85 21.70
CA LEU A 66 -13.25 -11.08 21.37
C LEU A 66 -12.33 -12.29 21.20
N GLY A 67 -11.08 -12.04 20.82
CA GLY A 67 -10.06 -13.08 20.65
C GLY A 67 -9.34 -13.45 21.94
N SER A 68 -9.67 -12.84 23.09
CA SER A 68 -8.97 -13.01 24.39
C SER A 68 -7.45 -13.10 24.22
N SER A 69 -6.87 -12.14 23.49
CA SER A 69 -5.45 -12.20 23.19
C SER A 69 -4.81 -10.83 22.96
N ILE A 70 -3.53 -10.75 23.30
CA ILE A 70 -2.64 -9.65 22.89
C ILE A 70 -1.66 -10.24 21.86
N THR A 71 -1.76 -9.77 20.62
CA THR A 71 -0.91 -10.22 19.51
C THR A 71 0.25 -9.24 19.32
N VAL A 72 1.47 -9.75 19.30
CA VAL A 72 2.71 -9.00 19.06
C VAL A 72 3.14 -9.18 17.62
N LEU A 73 3.27 -8.08 16.89
CA LEU A 73 3.55 -8.04 15.46
C LEU A 73 4.88 -7.31 15.22
N ASN A 74 5.66 -7.82 14.27
CA ASN A 74 6.72 -7.04 13.66
C ASN A 74 6.09 -5.99 12.74
N PRO A 75 6.26 -4.68 12.98
CA PRO A 75 5.52 -3.66 12.23
C PRO A 75 5.97 -3.51 10.78
N GLU A 76 7.21 -3.87 10.46
CA GLU A 76 7.75 -3.78 9.09
C GLU A 76 7.22 -4.90 8.18
N SER A 77 7.16 -6.12 8.72
CA SER A 77 6.76 -7.30 7.94
C SER A 77 5.32 -7.74 8.15
N GLY A 78 4.64 -7.22 9.18
CA GLY A 78 3.30 -7.65 9.60
C GLY A 78 3.24 -9.07 10.18
N LYS A 79 4.38 -9.71 10.41
CA LYS A 79 4.44 -11.08 10.95
C LYS A 79 4.12 -11.09 12.44
N ILE A 80 3.33 -12.09 12.86
CA ILE A 80 3.12 -12.39 14.27
C ILE A 80 4.43 -12.93 14.87
N ILE A 81 4.91 -12.28 15.91
CA ILE A 81 6.07 -12.69 16.70
C ILE A 81 5.60 -13.57 17.85
N LYS A 82 4.54 -13.15 18.55
CA LYS A 82 4.01 -13.81 19.73
C LYS A 82 2.52 -13.53 19.90
N VAL A 83 1.82 -14.44 20.56
CA VAL A 83 0.46 -14.23 21.05
C VAL A 83 0.46 -14.55 22.54
N TYR A 84 -0.06 -13.64 23.35
CA TYR A 84 -0.43 -13.89 24.74
C TYR A 84 -1.92 -14.19 24.77
N GLY A 85 -2.31 -15.32 25.36
CA GLY A 85 -3.70 -15.76 25.42
C GLY A 85 -4.16 -16.04 26.85
N GLU A 86 -5.30 -16.71 26.97
CA GLU A 86 -5.92 -17.03 28.27
C GLU A 86 -4.98 -17.83 29.20
N THR A 87 -4.13 -18.71 28.65
CA THR A 87 -3.14 -19.46 29.43
C THR A 87 -2.04 -18.57 30.03
N ASP A 88 -1.86 -17.37 29.49
CA ASP A 88 -0.96 -16.34 30.01
C ASP A 88 -1.70 -15.32 30.91
N GLY A 89 -2.98 -15.55 31.22
CA GLY A 89 -3.81 -14.64 32.01
C GLY A 89 -4.47 -13.52 31.22
N VAL A 90 -4.39 -13.54 29.88
CA VAL A 90 -4.99 -12.52 29.02
C VAL A 90 -6.41 -12.94 28.65
N ILE A 91 -7.40 -12.33 29.29
CA ILE A 91 -8.83 -12.59 29.05
C ILE A 91 -9.51 -11.26 28.72
N GLY A 92 -10.12 -11.14 27.54
CA GLY A 92 -10.81 -9.92 27.09
C GLY A 92 -10.00 -8.62 27.20
N PRO A 93 -8.74 -8.56 26.70
CA PRO A 93 -7.93 -7.34 26.78
C PRO A 93 -8.52 -6.24 25.89
N ASP A 94 -8.60 -5.03 26.42
CA ASP A 94 -9.20 -3.86 25.74
C ASP A 94 -8.15 -2.89 25.23
N ASP A 95 -7.17 -2.52 26.06
CA ASP A 95 -6.06 -1.65 25.69
C ASP A 95 -4.73 -2.11 26.29
N VAL A 96 -3.61 -1.60 25.76
CA VAL A 96 -2.25 -1.92 26.21
C VAL A 96 -1.37 -0.68 26.19
N ASP A 97 -0.57 -0.48 27.24
CA ASP A 97 0.41 0.63 27.29
C ASP A 97 1.69 0.25 28.03
N PHE A 98 2.76 1.01 27.78
CA PHE A 98 4.10 0.75 28.26
C PHE A 98 4.60 1.90 29.15
N ALA A 99 5.16 1.54 30.30
CA ALA A 99 5.88 2.46 31.17
C ALA A 99 7.34 2.64 30.73
N SER A 100 7.94 3.75 31.17
CA SER A 100 9.33 4.10 30.83
C SER A 100 10.39 3.12 31.37
N ASP A 101 10.05 2.31 32.38
CA ASP A 101 10.91 1.27 32.94
C ASP A 101 10.83 -0.06 32.17
N GLY A 102 9.99 -0.13 31.13
CA GLY A 102 9.78 -1.32 30.32
C GLY A 102 8.69 -2.25 30.84
N SER A 103 8.05 -1.94 31.96
CA SER A 103 6.80 -2.59 32.34
C SER A 103 5.70 -2.25 31.34
N TRP A 104 4.74 -3.16 31.21
CA TRP A 104 3.60 -2.99 30.32
C TRP A 104 2.35 -3.48 31.03
N TYR A 105 1.25 -2.84 30.70
CA TYR A 105 -0.04 -3.01 31.35
C TYR A 105 -1.10 -3.17 30.28
N TRP A 106 -2.14 -3.93 30.59
CA TRP A 106 -3.30 -4.03 29.72
C TRP A 106 -4.56 -4.07 30.56
N THR A 107 -5.63 -3.45 30.06
CA THR A 107 -6.92 -3.48 30.72
C THR A 107 -7.71 -4.70 30.26
N SER A 108 -8.46 -5.34 31.16
CA SER A 108 -9.46 -6.33 30.79
C SER A 108 -10.88 -5.82 31.05
N ILE A 109 -11.71 -5.78 30.00
CA ILE A 109 -13.14 -5.48 30.17
C ILE A 109 -13.93 -6.69 30.65
N MET A 110 -13.36 -7.90 30.60
CA MET A 110 -14.02 -9.13 31.01
C MET A 110 -13.74 -9.48 32.48
N THR A 111 -12.53 -9.21 32.97
CA THR A 111 -12.15 -9.51 34.37
C THR A 111 -12.13 -8.26 35.27
N GLY A 112 -12.03 -7.06 34.68
CA GLY A 112 -11.97 -5.80 35.43
C GLY A 112 -10.61 -5.50 36.05
N GLU A 113 -9.53 -6.02 35.46
CA GLU A 113 -8.15 -5.93 35.96
C GLU A 113 -7.26 -5.07 35.04
N VAL A 114 -6.09 -4.67 35.57
CA VAL A 114 -4.97 -3.99 34.89
C VAL A 114 -3.66 -4.69 35.22
#